data_AF-V6LJI1-F1
#
_entry.id   AF-V6LJI1-F1
#
_cell.length_a   1.000
_cell.length_b   1.000
_cell.length_c   1.000
_cell.angle_alpha   90.00
_cell.angle_beta   90.00
_cell.angle_gamma   90.00
#
_symmetry.space_group_name_H-M   'P 1'
#
loop_
_entity.id
_entity.type
_entity.pdbx_description
1 polymer ?
#
loop_
_entity_poly.entity_id
_entity_poly.type
_entity_poly.pdbx_seq_one_letter_code
_entity_poly.pdbx_strand_id
1 'polypeptide(L)'
;MNIIDFSNYAVKQPDELLPEDSNCNKRRPVGCPQDAKKPKRPETSGLSLSNCELTCLTGLHQLINEAIWWPETLLYLDISQNKISNLSGLEQLSDLKILYLHGNLIENVEKLQFLSTFQKLRTLTIHGNPLVLQKGFRFYVINLIPNLRTLDTAAITPSERQTVQTKIKLNAVTLKK
;
A
#
# COMPACT_ATOMS: atom_id res chain seq x y z
N MET A 1 11.06 -13.33 4.91
CA MET A 1 10.69 -12.03 4.29
C MET A 1 11.65 -10.98 4.80
N ASN A 2 12.29 -10.22 3.92
CA ASN A 2 13.20 -9.14 4.32
C ASN A 2 12.43 -7.81 4.30
N ILE A 3 12.31 -7.12 5.44
CA ILE A 3 11.59 -5.84 5.52
C ILE A 3 12.60 -4.72 5.73
N ILE A 4 12.57 -3.72 4.87
CA ILE A 4 13.30 -2.47 5.06
C ILE A 4 12.37 -1.52 5.79
N ASP A 5 12.83 -1.00 6.91
CA ASP A 5 12.01 -0.21 7.83
C ASP A 5 12.52 1.23 7.94
N PHE A 6 11.71 2.17 7.45
CA PHE A 6 11.88 3.61 7.59
C PHE A 6 10.78 4.22 8.46
N SER A 7 10.14 3.42 9.32
CA SER A 7 9.09 3.94 10.18
C SER A 7 9.61 5.02 11.12
N ASN A 8 8.78 6.02 11.42
CA ASN A 8 9.08 7.15 12.31
C ASN A 8 10.09 8.19 11.77
N TYR A 9 10.51 8.11 10.51
CA TYR A 9 11.25 9.20 9.88
C TYR A 9 10.27 10.30 9.47
N ALA A 10 10.46 11.53 9.99
CA ALA A 10 9.61 12.66 9.66
C ALA A 10 9.92 13.20 8.25
N VAL A 11 9.24 12.66 7.25
CA VAL A 11 9.36 13.01 5.82
C VAL A 11 7.99 13.22 5.19
N LYS A 12 7.85 14.20 4.30
CA LYS A 12 6.54 14.45 3.66
C LYS A 12 6.33 13.60 2.42
N GLN A 13 7.42 13.11 1.81
CA GLN A 13 7.46 12.31 0.60
C GLN A 13 8.57 11.24 0.69
N PRO A 14 8.40 10.05 0.11
CA PRO A 14 9.41 8.97 0.16
C PRO A 14 10.82 9.32 -0.37
N ASP A 15 10.94 10.23 -1.34
CA ASP A 15 12.24 10.63 -1.92
C ASP A 15 13.11 11.47 -0.97
N GLU A 16 12.53 12.12 0.05
CA GLU A 16 13.28 12.81 1.11
C GLU A 16 14.18 11.84 1.91
N LEU A 17 13.91 10.53 1.85
CA LEU A 17 14.77 9.49 2.44
C LEU A 17 16.01 9.17 1.58
N LEU A 18 16.11 9.74 0.38
CA LEU A 18 17.25 9.57 -0.51
C LEU A 18 18.18 10.79 -0.38
N PRO A 19 19.44 10.62 0.06
CA PRO A 19 20.35 11.75 0.23
C PRO A 19 20.66 12.46 -1.10
N GLU A 20 20.74 13.78 -1.04
CA GLU A 20 21.10 14.69 -2.15
C GLU A 20 22.62 14.68 -2.42
N ASP A 21 23.22 13.56 -2.82
CA ASP A 21 24.63 13.62 -3.23
C ASP A 21 24.81 13.85 -4.74
N SER A 22 25.65 14.86 -5.01
CA SER A 22 25.95 15.48 -6.32
C SER A 22 26.76 14.59 -7.25
N ASN A 23 27.11 13.37 -6.84
CA ASN A 23 27.99 12.50 -7.61
C ASN A 23 27.35 11.12 -7.77
N CYS A 24 26.82 10.91 -8.97
CA CYS A 24 26.16 9.72 -9.44
C CYS A 24 26.99 8.46 -9.17
N ASN A 25 26.68 7.73 -8.09
CA ASN A 25 26.88 6.28 -7.95
C ASN A 25 26.06 5.74 -6.76
N LYS A 26 24.81 5.35 -7.04
CA LYS A 26 23.87 4.59 -6.16
C LYS A 26 23.48 5.31 -4.86
N ARG A 27 22.32 5.96 -4.86
CA ARG A 27 21.77 6.59 -3.65
C ARG A 27 21.32 5.46 -2.72
N ARG A 28 21.92 5.32 -1.54
CA ARG A 28 21.31 4.45 -0.52
C ARG A 28 20.44 5.28 0.41
N PRO A 29 19.23 4.82 0.76
CA PRO A 29 18.38 5.54 1.70
C PRO A 29 19.08 5.76 3.05
N VAL A 30 18.68 6.81 3.76
CA VAL A 30 19.17 7.12 5.11
C VAL A 30 19.05 5.88 6.02
N GLY A 31 20.13 5.55 6.75
CA GLY A 31 20.16 4.41 7.67
C GLY A 31 20.52 3.05 7.04
N CYS A 32 20.64 2.95 5.71
CA CYS A 32 21.18 1.75 5.06
C CYS A 32 22.73 1.76 5.08
N PRO A 33 23.41 0.65 5.45
CA PRO A 33 24.86 0.57 5.42
C PRO A 33 25.39 0.80 4.00
N GLN A 34 26.32 1.75 3.84
CA GLN A 34 26.90 2.10 2.53
C GLN A 34 27.64 0.90 1.90
N ASP A 35 28.32 0.12 2.74
CA ASP A 35 29.16 -1.02 2.34
C ASP A 35 28.42 -2.37 2.31
N ALA A 36 27.07 -2.37 2.36
CA ALA A 36 26.30 -3.60 2.37
C ALA A 36 26.55 -4.43 1.09
N LYS A 37 27.19 -5.59 1.25
CA LYS A 37 27.35 -6.59 0.18
C LYS A 37 25.98 -7.03 -0.32
N LYS A 38 25.85 -7.23 -1.64
CA LYS A 38 24.61 -7.74 -2.26
C LYS A 38 24.23 -9.07 -1.59
N PRO A 39 23.05 -9.17 -0.95
CA PRO A 39 22.64 -10.40 -0.28
C PRO A 39 22.29 -11.50 -1.31
N LYS A 40 21.79 -12.66 -0.85
CA LYS A 40 21.11 -13.61 -1.74
C LYS A 40 19.71 -13.09 -2.06
N ARG A 41 19.18 -13.40 -3.24
CA ARG A 41 17.84 -12.96 -3.65
C ARG A 41 16.79 -13.52 -2.68
N PRO A 42 16.04 -12.67 -1.96
CA PRO A 42 14.99 -13.15 -1.08
C PRO A 42 13.81 -13.62 -1.93
N GLU A 43 13.03 -14.56 -1.39
CA GLU A 43 11.75 -14.93 -1.99
C GLU A 43 10.73 -13.77 -1.90
N THR A 44 10.84 -12.94 -0.86
CA THR A 44 9.90 -11.86 -0.55
C THR A 44 10.60 -10.70 0.16
N SER A 45 10.28 -9.48 -0.26
CA SER A 45 10.74 -8.23 0.33
C SER A 45 9.56 -7.37 0.79
N GLY A 46 9.79 -6.51 1.77
CA GLY A 46 8.82 -5.56 2.29
C GLY A 46 9.44 -4.20 2.55
N LEU A 47 8.60 -3.17 2.54
CA LEU A 47 8.96 -1.79 2.86
C LEU A 47 7.98 -1.27 3.91
N SER A 48 8.50 -0.68 4.98
CA SER A 48 7.72 0.03 5.98
C SER A 48 8.08 1.50 6.00
N LEU A 49 7.07 2.35 5.88
CA LEU A 49 7.08 3.81 5.93
C LEU A 49 5.98 4.27 6.90
N SER A 50 5.77 3.51 7.97
CA SER A 50 4.70 3.78 8.93
C SER A 50 5.06 4.98 9.81
N ASN A 51 4.09 5.83 10.12
CA ASN A 51 4.29 6.98 11.01
C ASN A 51 5.40 7.95 10.52
N CYS A 52 5.44 8.25 9.22
CA CYS A 52 6.46 9.10 8.61
C CYS A 52 6.02 10.55 8.35
N GLU A 53 4.75 10.90 8.58
CA GLU A 53 4.13 12.17 8.16
C GLU A 53 3.93 12.34 6.64
N LEU A 54 3.96 11.25 5.88
CA LEU A 54 3.80 11.28 4.43
C LEU A 54 2.48 11.94 4.03
N THR A 55 2.54 12.88 3.09
CA THR A 55 1.35 13.56 2.52
C THR A 55 1.02 13.06 1.12
N CYS A 56 2.03 12.54 0.41
CA CYS A 56 1.88 11.87 -0.88
C CYS A 56 2.94 10.77 -1.05
N LEU A 57 2.83 10.03 -2.16
CA LEU A 57 3.72 8.90 -2.49
C LEU A 57 4.66 9.24 -3.66
N THR A 58 4.86 10.52 -3.95
CA THR A 58 5.84 10.97 -4.95
C THR A 58 7.23 10.42 -4.59
N GLY A 59 7.94 9.87 -5.57
CA GLY A 59 9.27 9.30 -5.32
C GLY A 59 9.26 7.90 -4.69
N LEU A 60 8.11 7.30 -4.37
CA LEU A 60 8.04 5.94 -3.82
C LEU A 60 8.75 4.91 -4.71
N HIS A 61 8.55 4.99 -6.02
CA HIS A 61 9.21 4.08 -6.97
C HIS A 61 10.74 4.23 -6.94
N GLN A 62 11.24 5.47 -6.84
CA GLN A 62 12.66 5.75 -6.72
C GLN A 62 13.21 5.19 -5.41
N LEU A 63 12.53 5.42 -4.29
CA LEU A 63 12.91 4.87 -2.99
C LEU A 63 12.98 3.34 -3.04
N ILE A 64 11.99 2.68 -3.62
CA ILE A 64 11.98 1.22 -3.76
C ILE A 64 13.20 0.72 -4.56
N ASN A 65 13.50 1.35 -5.69
CA ASN A 65 14.62 0.96 -6.56
C ASN A 65 15.99 1.13 -5.90
N GLU A 66 16.13 2.15 -5.06
CA GLU A 66 17.37 2.46 -4.34
C GLU A 66 17.51 1.68 -3.02
N ALA A 67 16.38 1.42 -2.33
CA ALA A 67 16.35 0.71 -1.05
C ALA A 67 16.45 -0.81 -1.22
N ILE A 68 15.74 -1.38 -2.20
CA ILE A 68 15.55 -2.82 -2.34
C ILE A 68 16.37 -3.34 -3.52
N TRP A 69 17.29 -4.27 -3.26
CA TRP A 69 18.12 -4.89 -4.31
C TRP A 69 17.33 -5.59 -5.43
N TRP A 70 16.10 -6.02 -5.15
CA TRP A 70 15.16 -6.64 -6.10
C TRP A 70 13.73 -6.09 -5.93
N PRO A 71 13.43 -4.91 -6.50
CA PRO A 71 12.12 -4.25 -6.41
C PRO A 71 10.94 -5.15 -6.77
N GLU A 72 11.13 -6.06 -7.74
CA GLU A 72 10.12 -7.00 -8.22
C GLU A 72 9.72 -8.05 -7.17
N THR A 73 10.47 -8.16 -6.09
CA THR A 73 10.16 -9.07 -4.97
C THR A 73 9.36 -8.38 -3.85
N LEU A 74 8.99 -7.10 -4.01
CA LEU A 74 8.22 -6.36 -3.02
C LEU A 74 6.78 -6.88 -2.94
N LEU A 75 6.43 -7.51 -1.82
CA LEU A 75 5.10 -8.08 -1.58
C LEU A 75 4.36 -7.45 -0.39
N TYR A 76 5.07 -6.69 0.44
CA TYR A 76 4.53 -6.00 1.63
C TYR A 76 4.87 -4.53 1.56
N LEU A 77 3.86 -3.69 1.70
CA LEU A 77 4.03 -2.25 1.86
C LEU A 77 3.20 -1.79 3.07
N ASP A 78 3.87 -1.13 3.99
CA ASP A 78 3.26 -0.44 5.12
C ASP A 78 3.46 1.06 4.97
N ILE A 79 2.37 1.78 4.76
CA ILE A 79 2.30 3.24 4.69
C ILE A 79 1.22 3.75 5.66
N SER A 80 0.98 3.01 6.74
CA SER A 80 0.00 3.34 7.77
C SER A 80 0.42 4.54 8.63
N GLN A 81 -0.55 5.13 9.32
CA GLN A 81 -0.34 6.24 10.27
C GLN A 81 0.35 7.45 9.62
N ASN A 82 -0.06 7.80 8.40
CA ASN A 82 0.45 8.95 7.65
C ASN A 82 -0.69 9.96 7.36
N LYS A 83 -0.42 10.96 6.53
CA LYS A 83 -1.37 12.01 6.12
C LYS A 83 -1.72 11.87 4.63
N ILE A 84 -1.66 10.66 4.08
CA ILE A 84 -1.83 10.40 2.65
C ILE A 84 -3.30 10.52 2.28
N SER A 85 -3.61 11.37 1.31
CA SER A 85 -4.95 11.49 0.74
C SER A 85 -5.04 11.01 -0.70
N ASN A 86 -3.92 10.88 -1.41
CA ASN A 86 -3.83 10.39 -2.78
C ASN A 86 -2.88 9.18 -2.86
N LEU A 87 -3.31 8.13 -3.54
CA LEU A 87 -2.60 6.86 -3.69
C LEU A 87 -1.84 6.75 -5.02
N SER A 88 -1.80 7.81 -5.82
CA SER A 88 -0.95 7.89 -7.02
C SER A 88 0.51 7.59 -6.69
N GLY A 89 1.11 6.64 -7.40
CA GLY A 89 2.45 6.10 -7.14
C GLY A 89 2.45 4.61 -6.80
N LEU A 90 1.30 4.03 -6.44
CA LEU A 90 1.17 2.60 -6.14
C LEU A 90 0.94 1.72 -7.38
N GLU A 91 0.56 2.28 -8.52
CA GLU A 91 0.07 1.56 -9.71
C GLU A 91 1.08 0.54 -10.26
N GLN A 92 2.37 0.75 -10.02
CA GLN A 92 3.44 -0.12 -10.50
C GLN A 92 3.70 -1.33 -9.59
N LEU A 93 3.07 -1.38 -8.41
CA LEU A 93 3.28 -2.40 -7.39
C LEU A 93 2.25 -3.54 -7.49
N SER A 94 2.00 -4.02 -8.72
CA SER A 94 0.94 -4.99 -9.06
C SER A 94 1.07 -6.35 -8.36
N ASP A 95 2.27 -6.68 -7.88
CA ASP A 95 2.58 -7.93 -7.20
C ASP A 95 2.38 -7.89 -5.68
N LEU A 96 2.01 -6.74 -5.11
CA LEU A 96 1.75 -6.61 -3.68
C LEU A 96 0.72 -7.62 -3.19
N LYS A 97 1.03 -8.25 -2.05
CA LYS A 97 0.16 -9.18 -1.34
C LYS A 97 -0.44 -8.56 -0.09
N ILE A 98 0.30 -7.68 0.58
CA ILE A 98 -0.09 -7.04 1.84
C ILE A 98 0.12 -5.55 1.70
N LEU A 99 -0.95 -4.78 1.96
CA LEU A 99 -0.92 -3.32 1.95
C LEU A 99 -1.57 -2.79 3.23
N TYR A 100 -0.80 -2.05 4.02
CA TYR A 100 -1.32 -1.34 5.18
C TYR A 100 -1.46 0.15 4.88
N LEU A 101 -2.70 0.64 4.96
CA LEU A 101 -3.13 2.00 4.65
C LEU A 101 -3.94 2.64 5.79
N HIS A 102 -4.10 1.95 6.93
CA HIS A 102 -4.89 2.47 8.04
C HIS A 102 -4.30 3.76 8.63
N GLY A 103 -5.16 4.60 9.20
CA GLY A 103 -4.76 5.90 9.78
C GLY A 103 -4.15 6.85 8.74
N ASN A 104 -4.85 7.05 7.64
CA ASN A 104 -4.52 8.02 6.59
C ASN A 104 -5.73 8.94 6.33
N LEU A 105 -5.65 9.79 5.31
CA LEU A 105 -6.67 10.80 4.97
C LEU A 105 -7.37 10.50 3.64
N ILE A 106 -7.66 9.22 3.36
CA ILE A 106 -8.34 8.83 2.12
C ILE A 106 -9.85 9.01 2.31
N GLU A 107 -10.44 9.92 1.55
CA GLU A 107 -11.82 10.36 1.75
C GLU A 107 -12.85 9.74 0.80
N ASN A 108 -12.42 9.26 -0.37
CA ASN A 108 -13.33 8.77 -1.40
C ASN A 108 -12.91 7.36 -1.87
N VAL A 109 -13.89 6.47 -1.92
CA VAL A 109 -13.81 5.11 -2.47
C VAL A 109 -13.35 5.05 -3.93
N GLU A 110 -13.62 6.09 -4.74
CA GLU A 110 -13.10 6.20 -6.11
C GLU A 110 -11.57 6.18 -6.17
N LYS A 111 -10.91 6.70 -5.12
CA LYS A 111 -9.43 6.66 -5.01
C LYS A 111 -8.89 5.24 -4.87
N LEU A 112 -9.74 4.25 -4.56
CA LEU A 112 -9.34 2.85 -4.46
C LEU A 112 -9.45 2.11 -5.79
N GLN A 113 -10.09 2.68 -6.83
CA GLN A 113 -10.44 1.95 -8.05
C GLN A 113 -9.26 1.22 -8.71
N PHE A 114 -8.07 1.85 -8.70
CA PHE A 114 -6.86 1.26 -9.27
C PHE A 114 -6.43 -0.04 -8.56
N LEU A 115 -6.81 -0.27 -7.29
CA LEU A 115 -6.53 -1.50 -6.55
C LEU A 115 -7.21 -2.74 -7.17
N SER A 116 -8.22 -2.55 -8.03
CA SER A 116 -8.78 -3.66 -8.84
C SER A 116 -7.75 -4.34 -9.74
N THR A 117 -6.67 -3.64 -10.09
CA THR A 117 -5.57 -4.17 -10.89
C THR A 117 -4.62 -5.07 -10.08
N PHE A 118 -4.68 -5.02 -8.74
CA PHE A 118 -3.74 -5.73 -7.86
C PHE A 118 -4.18 -7.19 -7.66
N GLN A 119 -3.94 -8.02 -8.68
CA GLN A 119 -4.41 -9.41 -8.71
C GLN A 119 -3.85 -10.27 -7.56
N LYS A 120 -2.67 -9.92 -7.03
CA LYS A 120 -2.00 -10.65 -5.96
C LYS A 120 -2.34 -10.13 -4.56
N LEU A 121 -3.10 -9.05 -4.41
CA LEU A 121 -3.43 -8.50 -3.10
C LEU A 121 -4.32 -9.47 -2.30
N ARG A 122 -3.93 -9.73 -1.05
CA ARG A 122 -4.60 -10.66 -0.13
C ARG A 122 -4.97 -10.00 1.19
N THR A 123 -4.21 -9.02 1.65
CA THR A 123 -4.46 -8.32 2.91
C THR A 123 -4.48 -6.82 2.69
N LEU A 124 -5.53 -6.16 3.19
CA LEU A 124 -5.66 -4.71 3.19
C LEU A 124 -6.10 -4.24 4.58
N THR A 125 -5.43 -3.25 5.14
CA THR A 125 -5.92 -2.49 6.30
C THR A 125 -6.11 -1.04 5.89
N ILE A 126 -7.25 -0.46 6.22
CA ILE A 126 -7.67 0.88 5.76
C ILE A 126 -8.59 1.60 6.77
N HIS A 127 -8.92 0.99 7.89
CA HIS A 127 -9.58 1.65 9.03
C HIS A 127 -8.87 2.95 9.44
N GLY A 128 -9.59 3.86 10.09
CA GLY A 128 -9.05 5.18 10.44
C GLY A 128 -8.86 6.13 9.24
N ASN A 129 -9.42 5.80 8.07
CA ASN A 129 -9.57 6.72 6.94
C ASN A 129 -11.03 7.22 6.85
N PRO A 130 -11.27 8.48 6.45
CA PRO A 130 -12.64 9.03 6.37
C PRO A 130 -13.60 8.22 5.47
N LEU A 131 -13.10 7.62 4.37
CA LEU A 131 -13.93 6.82 3.45
C LEU A 131 -14.60 5.60 4.10
N VAL A 132 -14.09 5.12 5.24
CA VAL A 132 -14.60 3.92 5.91
C VAL A 132 -16.00 4.16 6.49
N LEU A 133 -16.37 5.43 6.72
CA LEU A 133 -17.69 5.84 7.18
C LEU A 133 -18.77 5.72 6.10
N GLN A 134 -18.39 5.54 4.83
CA GLN A 134 -19.36 5.41 3.74
C GLN A 134 -20.15 4.11 3.85
N LYS A 135 -21.47 4.21 3.77
CA LYS A 135 -22.36 3.04 3.86
C LYS A 135 -22.05 2.04 2.74
N GLY A 136 -21.82 0.78 3.12
CA GLY A 136 -21.51 -0.28 2.17
C GLY A 136 -20.04 -0.32 1.73
N PHE A 137 -19.16 0.47 2.35
CA PHE A 137 -17.72 0.49 2.10
C PHE A 137 -17.09 -0.91 2.00
N ARG A 138 -17.34 -1.75 3.01
CA ARG A 138 -16.80 -3.12 3.04
C ARG A 138 -17.21 -3.94 1.81
N PHE A 139 -18.48 -3.87 1.40
CA PHE A 139 -18.97 -4.58 0.21
C PHE A 139 -18.34 -4.03 -1.07
N TYR A 140 -18.14 -2.72 -1.15
CA TYR A 140 -17.45 -2.09 -2.27
C TYR A 140 -16.01 -2.62 -2.41
N VAL A 141 -15.23 -2.65 -1.32
CA VAL A 141 -13.84 -3.15 -1.36
C VAL A 141 -13.79 -4.64 -1.70
N ILE A 142 -14.68 -5.46 -1.13
CA ILE A 142 -14.76 -6.90 -1.44
C ILE A 142 -15.06 -7.14 -2.91
N ASN A 143 -15.92 -6.32 -3.52
CA ASN A 143 -16.21 -6.38 -4.95
C ASN A 143 -15.02 -5.90 -5.79
N LEU A 144 -14.40 -4.79 -5.39
CA LEU A 144 -13.31 -4.15 -6.12
C LEU A 144 -12.07 -5.02 -6.19
N ILE A 145 -11.77 -5.76 -5.11
CA ILE A 145 -10.57 -6.59 -4.98
C ILE A 145 -11.00 -8.05 -4.73
N PRO A 146 -11.34 -8.81 -5.79
CA PRO A 146 -11.97 -10.12 -5.66
C PRO A 146 -11.08 -11.16 -4.97
N ASN A 147 -9.76 -10.99 -5.01
CA ASN A 147 -8.82 -11.92 -4.39
C ASN A 147 -8.45 -11.59 -2.92
N LEU A 148 -9.00 -10.50 -2.36
CA LEU A 148 -8.66 -10.03 -1.01
C LEU A 148 -9.15 -11.00 0.06
N ARG A 149 -8.27 -11.57 0.88
CA ARG A 149 -8.63 -12.54 1.93
C ARG A 149 -9.00 -11.89 3.24
N THR A 150 -8.37 -10.77 3.59
CA THR A 150 -8.59 -10.05 4.83
C THR A 150 -8.71 -8.56 4.58
N LEU A 151 -9.69 -7.93 5.23
CA LEU A 151 -9.91 -6.48 5.25
C LEU A 151 -10.07 -6.03 6.70
N ASP A 152 -9.22 -5.11 7.15
CA ASP A 152 -9.20 -4.58 8.52
C ASP A 152 -9.18 -5.69 9.58
N THR A 153 -8.23 -6.62 9.41
CA THR A 153 -8.05 -7.83 10.25
C THR A 153 -9.17 -8.87 10.19
N ALA A 154 -10.35 -8.53 9.64
CA ALA A 154 -11.44 -9.47 9.46
C ALA A 154 -11.29 -10.28 8.16
N ALA A 155 -11.39 -11.60 8.27
CA ALA A 155 -11.43 -12.50 7.13
C ALA A 155 -12.69 -12.26 6.28
N ILE A 156 -12.52 -12.32 4.95
CA ILE A 156 -13.62 -12.24 4.00
C ILE A 156 -14.10 -13.67 3.73
N THR A 157 -15.31 -13.97 4.18
CA THR A 157 -15.88 -15.32 4.05
C THR A 157 -16.51 -15.54 2.68
N PRO A 158 -16.63 -16.80 2.21
CA PRO A 158 -17.36 -17.10 0.97
C PRO A 158 -18.81 -16.58 0.98
N SER A 159 -19.52 -16.71 2.11
CA SER A 159 -20.89 -16.23 2.26
C SER A 159 -21.00 -14.70 2.14
N GLU A 160 -20.01 -13.97 2.67
CA GLU A 160 -19.93 -12.52 2.51
C GLU A 160 -19.77 -12.13 1.04
N ARG A 161 -18.91 -12.83 0.29
CA ARG A 161 -18.76 -12.61 -1.16
C ARG A 161 -20.03 -12.91 -1.94
N GLN A 162 -20.72 -13.99 -1.60
CA GLN A 162 -21.99 -14.33 -2.25
C GLN A 162 -23.03 -13.23 -2.00
N THR A 163 -23.08 -12.70 -0.78
CA THR A 163 -23.95 -11.57 -0.42
C THR A 163 -23.64 -10.33 -1.25
N VAL A 164 -22.36 -10.00 -1.45
CA VAL A 164 -21.93 -8.90 -2.32
C VAL A 164 -22.42 -9.10 -3.75
N GLN A 165 -22.20 -10.29 -4.33
CA GLN A 165 -22.63 -10.59 -5.69
C GLN A 165 -24.15 -10.49 -5.87
N THR A 166 -24.92 -10.98 -4.90
CA THR A 166 -26.39 -10.87 -4.93
C THR A 166 -26.84 -9.41 -4.87
N LYS A 167 -26.24 -8.59 -4.00
CA LYS A 167 -26.57 -7.16 -3.91
C LYS A 167 -26.22 -6.38 -5.18
N ILE A 168 -25.13 -6.75 -5.86
CA ILE A 168 -24.75 -6.14 -7.15
C ILE A 168 -25.79 -6.46 -8.22
N LYS A 169 -26.19 -7.74 -8.32
CA LYS A 169 -27.24 -8.17 -9.28
C LYS A 169 -28.59 -7.47 -9.04
N LEU A 170 -28.87 -7.07 -7.81
CA LEU A 170 -30.08 -6.34 -7.42
C LEU A 170 -29.93 -4.80 -7.53
N ASN A 171 -28.85 -4.28 -8.11
CA ASN A 171 -28.52 -2.84 -8.17
C ASN A 171 -28.49 -2.13 -6.79
N ALA A 172 -28.28 -2.86 -5.70
CA ALA A 172 -28.33 -2.34 -4.34
C ALA A 172 -26.94 -1.89 -3.80
N VAL A 173 -25.86 -2.11 -4.57
CA VAL A 173 -24.50 -1.63 -4.25
C VAL A 173 -24.21 -0.36 -5.04
N THR A 174 -25.08 0.64 -4.93
CA THR A 174 -24.76 1.99 -5.41
C THR A 174 -24.25 2.77 -4.21
N LEU A 175 -22.94 3.04 -4.18
CA LEU A 175 -22.43 4.13 -3.36
C LEU A 175 -23.06 5.40 -3.92
N LYS A 176 -23.91 6.05 -3.14
CA LYS A 176 -24.46 7.35 -3.55
C LYS A 176 -23.28 8.31 -3.69
N LYS A 177 -23.10 8.84 -4.90
CA LYS A 177 -22.20 9.97 -5.18
C LYS A 177 -22.54 11.15 -4.28
#